data_AF-A0A2D6DX02-F1
#
_entry.id   AF-A0A2D6DX02-F1
#
_cell.length_a   1.000
_cell.length_b   1.000
_cell.length_c   1.000
_cell.angle_alpha   90.00
_cell.angle_beta   90.00
_cell.angle_gamma   90.00
#
_symmetry.space_group_name_H-M   'P 1'
#
loop_
_entity.id
_entity.type
_entity.pdbx_description
1 polymer ?
#
loop_
_entity_poly.entity_id
_entity_poly.type
_entity_poly.pdbx_seq_one_letter_code
_entity_poly.pdbx_strand_id
1 'polypeptide(L)'
;VVAFTTELREKGVLDLLEKLENARGGGGENPMQMFDTMRQLNQLSDKLSTIETADLPEDLKQPVNRFRDATADMATHMEEIPIPVEIMSGGQEAIGPWFVEKMAEDPLFPQVMEDWGRTMGELGEEMEESGSVIEKVFDAYDLNPFAP
;
A
#
# COMPACT_ATOMS: atom_id res chain seq x y z
N VAL A 1 -20.31 -3.26 -13.23
CA VAL A 1 -19.82 -2.17 -12.35
C VAL A 1 -20.54 -2.17 -10.99
N VAL A 2 -21.87 -2.05 -10.91
CA VAL A 2 -22.60 -2.16 -9.61
C VAL A 2 -22.22 -3.40 -8.81
N ALA A 3 -22.27 -4.60 -9.41
CA ALA A 3 -21.91 -5.84 -8.74
C ALA A 3 -20.45 -5.86 -8.22
N PHE A 4 -19.53 -5.26 -8.97
CA PHE A 4 -18.13 -5.12 -8.57
C PHE A 4 -17.96 -4.16 -7.39
N THR A 5 -18.67 -3.02 -7.41
CA THR A 5 -18.70 -2.08 -6.29
C THR A 5 -19.30 -2.73 -5.03
N THR A 6 -20.34 -3.55 -5.18
CA THR A 6 -20.89 -4.37 -4.09
C THR A 6 -19.87 -5.38 -3.56
N GLU A 7 -19.17 -6.10 -4.46
CA GLU A 7 -18.13 -7.06 -4.08
C GLU A 7 -17.00 -6.38 -3.28
N LEU A 8 -16.52 -5.22 -3.72
CA LEU A 8 -15.51 -4.43 -3.00
C LEU A 8 -15.95 -4.10 -1.58
N ARG A 9 -17.22 -3.73 -1.39
CA ARG A 9 -17.80 -3.44 -0.08
C ARG A 9 -17.95 -4.69 0.77
N GLU A 10 -18.53 -5.76 0.23
CA GLU A 10 -18.76 -7.01 0.96
C GLU A 10 -17.45 -7.67 1.41
N LYS A 11 -16.39 -7.53 0.60
CA LYS A 11 -15.05 -7.98 0.97
C LYS A 11 -14.35 -7.03 1.95
N GLY A 12 -14.90 -5.85 2.24
CA GLY A 12 -14.31 -4.84 3.13
C GLY A 12 -13.04 -4.21 2.56
N VAL A 13 -12.92 -4.12 1.24
CA VAL A 13 -11.78 -3.46 0.57
C VAL A 13 -11.83 -1.95 0.84
N LEU A 14 -13.02 -1.36 0.74
CA LEU A 14 -13.21 0.08 0.95
C LEU A 14 -12.84 0.51 2.38
N ASP A 15 -13.21 -0.28 3.39
CA ASP A 15 -12.82 -0.04 4.80
C ASP A 15 -11.31 -0.10 5.02
N LEU A 16 -10.60 -0.97 4.28
CA LEU A 16 -9.14 -1.07 4.39
C LEU A 16 -8.44 0.11 3.70
N LEU A 17 -8.96 0.55 2.55
CA LEU A 17 -8.46 1.74 1.87
C LEU A 17 -8.58 2.98 2.77
N GLU A 18 -9.76 3.20 3.38
CA GLU A 18 -9.96 4.31 4.30
C GLU A 18 -9.00 4.26 5.51
N LYS A 19 -8.73 3.08 6.06
CA LYS A 19 -7.77 2.91 7.17
C LYS A 19 -6.34 3.24 6.74
N LEU A 20 -5.93 2.81 5.56
CA LEU A 20 -4.60 3.07 5.02
C LEU A 20 -4.39 4.55 4.70
N GLU A 21 -5.40 5.22 4.15
CA GLU A 21 -5.38 6.66 3.90
C GLU A 21 -5.24 7.46 5.20
N ASN A 22 -6.02 7.10 6.21
CA ASN A 22 -5.94 7.70 7.53
C ASN A 22 -4.58 7.45 8.20
N ALA A 23 -3.99 6.26 8.00
CA ALA A 23 -2.65 5.95 8.49
C ALA A 23 -1.56 6.74 7.77
N ARG A 24 -1.68 6.99 6.45
CA ARG A 24 -0.75 7.80 5.66
C ARG A 24 -0.78 9.29 6.07
N GLY A 25 -1.94 9.80 6.51
CA GLY A 25 -2.12 11.18 6.97
C GLY A 25 -1.60 11.46 8.39
N GLY A 26 -1.39 10.42 9.22
CA GLY A 26 -0.75 10.53 10.53
C GLY A 26 0.73 10.18 10.40
N GLY A 27 1.59 11.19 10.26
CA GLY A 27 3.03 11.02 10.02
C GLY A 27 3.67 9.83 10.75
N GLY A 28 4.42 9.01 10.00
CA GLY A 28 5.02 7.72 10.39
C GLY A 28 6.11 7.79 11.47
N GLU A 29 5.82 8.46 12.58
CA GLU A 29 6.70 8.65 13.72
C GLU A 29 6.66 7.47 14.70
N ASN A 30 5.71 6.54 14.54
CA ASN A 30 5.54 5.39 15.43
C ASN A 30 5.77 4.05 14.70
N PRO A 31 6.79 3.26 15.11
CA PRO A 31 7.07 1.93 14.55
C PRO A 31 5.87 0.98 14.59
N MET A 32 5.00 1.08 15.61
CA MET A 32 3.78 0.26 15.69
C MET A 32 2.79 0.57 14.57
N GLN A 33 2.66 1.84 14.18
CA GLN A 33 1.79 2.23 13.07
C GLN A 33 2.31 1.68 11.74
N MET A 34 3.64 1.56 11.59
CA MET A 34 4.24 0.93 10.42
C MET A 34 3.88 -0.55 10.33
N PHE A 35 3.93 -1.30 11.44
CA PHE A 35 3.51 -2.71 11.47
C PHE A 35 2.02 -2.88 11.18
N ASP A 36 1.17 -2.01 11.74
CA ASP A 36 -0.25 -2.01 11.44
C ASP A 36 -0.50 -1.71 9.95
N THR A 37 0.26 -0.79 9.36
CA THR A 37 0.19 -0.46 7.92
C THR A 37 0.61 -1.66 7.06
N MET A 38 1.72 -2.34 7.39
CA MET A 38 2.14 -3.58 6.71
C MET A 38 1.03 -4.64 6.73
N ARG A 39 0.44 -4.86 7.92
CA ARG A 39 -0.65 -5.82 8.08
C ARG A 39 -1.86 -5.44 7.23
N GLN A 40 -2.23 -4.16 7.19
CA GLN A 40 -3.37 -3.68 6.42
C GLN A 40 -3.11 -3.78 4.91
N LEU A 41 -1.91 -3.46 4.43
CA LEU A 41 -1.51 -3.63 3.03
C LEU A 41 -1.56 -5.10 2.59
N ASN A 42 -1.04 -6.01 3.42
CA ASN A 42 -1.13 -7.45 3.16
C ASN A 42 -2.58 -7.92 3.09
N GLN A 43 -3.44 -7.48 4.03
CA GLN A 43 -4.87 -7.80 3.98
C GLN A 43 -5.58 -7.23 2.75
N LEU A 44 -5.18 -6.03 2.31
CA LEU A 44 -5.72 -5.40 1.12
C LEU A 44 -5.31 -6.19 -0.13
N SER A 45 -4.01 -6.50 -0.27
CA SER A 45 -3.46 -7.34 -1.34
C SER A 45 -4.20 -8.68 -1.44
N ASP A 46 -4.34 -9.40 -0.32
CA ASP A 46 -5.06 -10.67 -0.25
C ASP A 46 -6.49 -10.53 -0.77
N LYS A 47 -7.23 -9.49 -0.35
CA LYS A 47 -8.60 -9.28 -0.79
C LYS A 47 -8.69 -8.95 -2.27
N LEU A 48 -7.84 -8.03 -2.75
CA LEU A 48 -7.79 -7.63 -4.15
C LEU A 48 -7.44 -8.81 -5.07
N SER A 49 -6.62 -9.76 -4.60
CA SER A 49 -6.29 -10.99 -5.35
C SER A 49 -7.52 -11.87 -5.63
N THR A 50 -8.58 -11.75 -4.83
CA THR A 50 -9.80 -12.56 -4.94
C THR A 50 -10.93 -11.89 -5.71
N ILE A 51 -10.69 -10.71 -6.27
CA ILE A 51 -11.70 -9.93 -7.00
C ILE A 51 -11.72 -10.37 -8.47
N GLU A 52 -12.90 -10.65 -9.00
CA GLU A 52 -13.06 -11.01 -10.40
C GLU A 52 -13.06 -9.77 -11.30
N THR A 53 -12.03 -9.63 -12.14
CA THR A 53 -11.90 -8.51 -13.08
C THR A 53 -12.22 -8.87 -14.53
N ALA A 54 -12.54 -10.14 -14.81
CA ALA A 54 -12.71 -10.65 -16.17
C ALA A 54 -13.86 -9.95 -16.94
N ASP A 55 -14.99 -9.74 -16.25
CA ASP A 55 -16.22 -9.16 -16.80
C ASP A 55 -16.33 -7.64 -16.60
N LEU A 56 -15.26 -6.99 -16.11
CA LEU A 56 -15.24 -5.54 -15.97
C LEU A 56 -15.07 -4.87 -17.35
N PRO A 57 -15.71 -3.71 -17.57
CA PRO A 57 -15.42 -2.90 -18.74
C PRO A 57 -13.96 -2.44 -18.71
N GLU A 58 -13.33 -2.29 -19.89
CA GLU A 58 -11.87 -2.12 -20.02
C GLU A 58 -11.34 -0.86 -19.32
N ASP A 59 -12.14 0.20 -19.28
CA ASP A 59 -11.87 1.45 -18.57
C ASP A 59 -11.76 1.29 -17.05
N LEU A 60 -12.38 0.25 -16.48
CA LEU A 60 -12.26 -0.12 -15.07
C LEU A 60 -11.30 -1.29 -14.85
N LYS A 61 -11.27 -2.25 -15.77
CA LYS A 61 -10.46 -3.47 -15.65
C LYS A 61 -8.97 -3.18 -15.57
N GLN A 62 -8.46 -2.33 -16.47
CA GLN A 62 -7.04 -1.99 -16.47
C GLN A 62 -6.60 -1.29 -15.17
N PRO A 63 -7.25 -0.21 -14.72
CA PRO A 63 -6.81 0.46 -13.50
C PRO A 63 -7.03 -0.40 -12.26
N VAL A 64 -8.07 -1.25 -12.19
CA VAL A 64 -8.24 -2.18 -11.07
C VAL A 64 -7.12 -3.21 -11.02
N ASN A 65 -6.72 -3.78 -12.15
CA ASN A 65 -5.60 -4.71 -12.18
C ASN A 65 -4.28 -4.02 -11.79
N ARG A 66 -4.00 -2.81 -12.31
CA ARG A 66 -2.81 -2.04 -11.89
C ARG A 66 -2.82 -1.72 -10.41
N PHE A 67 -3.94 -1.26 -9.87
CA PHE A 67 -4.08 -0.99 -8.45
C PHE A 67 -3.80 -2.24 -7.60
N ARG A 68 -4.34 -3.39 -8.00
CA ARG A 68 -4.10 -4.68 -7.34
C ARG A 68 -2.62 -5.06 -7.40
N ASP A 69 -2.02 -4.99 -8.58
CA ASP A 69 -0.64 -5.43 -8.78
C ASP A 69 0.32 -4.51 -8.02
N ALA A 70 0.14 -3.18 -8.08
CA ALA A 70 0.91 -2.21 -7.29
C ALA A 70 0.72 -2.38 -5.77
N THR A 71 -0.49 -2.72 -5.32
CA THR A 71 -0.73 -3.03 -3.89
C THR A 71 0.01 -4.29 -3.45
N ALA A 72 0.03 -5.33 -4.28
CA ALA A 72 0.75 -6.57 -3.98
C ALA A 72 2.27 -6.37 -3.97
N ASP A 73 2.78 -5.59 -4.93
CA ASP A 73 4.18 -5.22 -5.00
C ASP A 73 4.59 -4.33 -3.82
N MET A 74 3.74 -3.37 -3.42
CA MET A 74 3.98 -2.53 -2.24
C MET A 74 4.01 -3.36 -0.96
N ALA A 75 3.08 -4.30 -0.81
CA ALA A 75 3.06 -5.20 0.35
C ALA A 75 4.35 -6.04 0.42
N THR A 76 4.76 -6.63 -0.70
CA THR A 76 6.00 -7.42 -0.80
C THR A 76 7.23 -6.57 -0.50
N HIS A 77 7.38 -5.41 -1.16
CA HIS A 77 8.53 -4.53 -0.99
C HIS A 77 8.63 -3.95 0.43
N MET A 78 7.48 -3.77 1.10
CA MET A 78 7.45 -3.34 2.50
C MET A 78 7.94 -4.43 3.46
N GLU A 79 7.74 -5.71 3.15
CA GLU A 79 8.33 -6.85 3.88
C GLU A 79 9.85 -6.92 3.71
N GLU A 80 10.37 -6.40 2.59
CA GLU A 80 11.81 -6.32 2.28
C GLU A 80 12.49 -5.06 2.85
N ILE A 81 11.87 -4.40 3.82
CA ILE A 81 12.47 -3.21 4.44
C ILE A 81 13.91 -3.51 4.93
N PRO A 82 14.91 -2.68 4.61
CA PRO A 82 16.30 -2.98 4.95
C PRO A 82 16.63 -2.87 6.45
N ILE A 83 15.70 -2.36 7.26
CA ILE A 83 15.83 -2.21 8.71
C ILE A 83 15.19 -3.41 9.40
N PRO A 84 15.92 -4.18 10.23
CA PRO A 84 15.36 -5.30 10.96
C PRO A 84 14.20 -4.88 11.88
N VAL A 85 13.18 -5.74 11.96
CA VAL A 85 12.00 -5.57 12.82
C VAL A 85 12.35 -5.30 14.29
N GLU A 86 13.38 -5.97 14.80
CA GLU A 86 13.86 -5.80 16.18
C GLU A 86 14.40 -4.38 16.43
N ILE A 87 15.10 -3.83 15.44
CA ILE A 87 15.63 -2.46 15.48
C ILE A 87 14.49 -1.45 15.35
N MET A 88 13.55 -1.67 14.42
CA MET A 88 12.37 -0.81 14.27
C MET A 88 11.54 -0.75 15.54
N SER A 89 11.33 -1.89 16.20
CA SER A 89 10.59 -1.99 17.47
C SER A 89 11.24 -1.18 18.60
N GLY A 90 12.57 -1.02 18.56
CA GLY A 90 13.32 -0.19 19.49
C GLY A 90 13.24 1.32 19.22
N GLY A 91 12.59 1.75 18.13
CA GLY A 91 12.40 3.14 17.77
C GLY A 91 13.70 3.88 17.43
N GLN A 92 13.67 5.22 17.46
CA GLN A 92 14.83 6.04 17.08
C GLN A 92 16.08 5.77 17.94
N GLU A 93 15.90 5.41 19.20
CA GLU A 93 17.01 5.09 20.13
C GLU A 93 17.78 3.84 19.70
N ALA A 94 17.14 2.89 19.03
CA ALA A 94 17.79 1.70 18.46
C ALA A 94 18.24 1.93 17.01
N ILE A 95 17.42 2.61 16.19
CA ILE A 95 17.71 2.85 14.77
C ILE A 95 18.99 3.68 14.60
N GLY A 96 19.18 4.75 15.38
CA GLY A 96 20.33 5.64 15.22
C GLY A 96 21.68 4.95 15.37
N PRO A 97 21.96 4.30 16.52
CA PRO A 97 23.20 3.55 16.72
C PRO A 97 23.40 2.43 15.69
N TRP A 98 22.35 1.64 15.45
CA TRP A 98 22.40 0.55 14.48
C TRP A 98 22.73 1.04 13.07
N PHE A 99 22.16 2.17 12.64
CA PHE A 99 22.42 2.76 11.33
C PHE A 99 23.89 3.18 11.18
N VAL A 100 24.49 3.75 12.24
CA VAL A 100 25.92 4.13 12.24
C VAL A 100 26.81 2.89 12.14
N GLU A 101 26.51 1.84 12.91
CA GLU A 101 27.24 0.56 12.83
C GLU A 101 27.09 -0.05 11.43
N LYS A 102 25.87 -0.04 10.89
CA LYS A 102 25.58 -0.58 9.56
C LYS A 102 26.31 0.16 8.45
N MET A 103 26.41 1.48 8.51
CA MET A 103 27.19 2.27 7.54
C MET A 103 28.69 2.01 7.62
N ALA A 104 29.21 1.68 8.81
CA ALA A 104 30.62 1.32 8.97
C ALA A 104 30.93 -0.05 8.36
N GLU A 105 30.00 -0.99 8.47
CA GLU A 105 30.08 -2.34 7.87
C GLU A 105 29.82 -2.33 6.36
N ASP A 106 28.84 -1.55 5.93
CA ASP A 106 28.37 -1.44 4.55
C ASP A 106 28.19 0.04 4.15
N PRO A 107 29.24 0.65 3.57
CA PRO A 107 29.17 2.04 3.10
C PRO A 107 28.14 2.29 1.99
N LEU A 108 27.62 1.25 1.33
CA LEU A 108 26.59 1.36 0.31
C LEU A 108 25.17 1.27 0.89
N PHE A 109 25.02 0.96 2.18
CA PHE A 109 23.73 0.86 2.84
C PHE A 109 22.83 2.11 2.68
N PRO A 110 23.34 3.37 2.70
CA PRO A 110 22.51 4.53 2.42
C PRO A 110 21.88 4.49 1.02
N GLN A 111 22.57 3.95 0.03
CA GLN A 111 22.04 3.79 -1.33
C GLN A 111 20.96 2.70 -1.37
N VAL A 112 21.13 1.61 -0.63
CA VAL A 112 20.09 0.56 -0.47
C VAL A 112 18.81 1.16 0.11
N MET A 113 18.92 2.02 1.14
CA MET A 113 17.78 2.71 1.73
C MET A 113 17.13 3.71 0.75
N GLU A 114 17.93 4.44 -0.02
CA GLU A 114 17.41 5.37 -1.05
C GLU A 114 16.65 4.62 -2.15
N ASP A 115 17.23 3.53 -2.66
CA ASP A 115 16.61 2.71 -3.71
C ASP A 115 15.33 2.06 -3.21
N TRP A 116 15.33 1.51 -1.98
CA TRP A 116 14.13 0.96 -1.36
C TRP A 116 13.03 2.03 -1.23
N GLY A 117 13.38 3.23 -0.75
CA GLY A 117 12.46 4.34 -0.60
C GLY A 117 11.92 4.86 -1.94
N ARG A 118 12.75 4.84 -2.99
CA ARG A 118 12.34 5.22 -4.36
C ARG A 118 11.26 4.27 -4.88
N THR A 119 11.46 2.96 -4.77
CA THR A 119 10.47 1.97 -5.21
C THR A 119 9.17 2.07 -4.41
N MET A 120 9.23 2.32 -3.09
CA MET A 120 8.02 2.61 -2.30
C MET A 120 7.27 3.86 -2.81
N GLY A 121 8.02 4.89 -3.24
CA GLY A 121 7.45 6.10 -3.84
C GLY A 121 6.76 5.83 -5.17
N GLU A 122 7.43 5.11 -6.08
CA GLU A 122 6.91 4.73 -7.39
C GLU A 122 5.64 3.88 -7.28
N LEU A 123 5.65 2.85 -6.42
CA LEU A 123 4.48 2.00 -6.17
C LEU A 123 3.32 2.79 -5.54
N GLY A 124 3.63 3.69 -4.61
CA GLY A 124 2.63 4.58 -4.00
C GLY A 124 1.98 5.53 -5.03
N GLU A 125 2.76 6.06 -5.97
CA GLU A 125 2.26 6.88 -7.08
C GLU A 125 1.37 6.04 -8.00
N GLU A 126 1.77 4.83 -8.39
CA GLU A 126 0.97 3.96 -9.25
C GLU A 126 -0.38 3.59 -8.62
N MET A 127 -0.39 3.32 -7.31
CA MET A 127 -1.62 3.08 -6.55
C MET A 127 -2.53 4.31 -6.55
N GLU A 128 -1.99 5.51 -6.32
CA GLU A 128 -2.75 6.75 -6.27
C GLU A 128 -3.34 7.12 -7.65
N GLU A 129 -2.53 6.99 -8.71
CA GLU A 129 -2.99 7.22 -10.08
C GLU A 129 -4.09 6.24 -10.49
N SER A 130 -3.89 4.95 -10.23
CA SER A 130 -4.86 3.90 -10.56
C SER A 130 -6.16 4.08 -9.76
N GLY A 131 -6.05 4.41 -8.46
CA GLY A 131 -7.17 4.74 -7.60
C GLY A 131 -7.98 5.92 -8.12
N SER A 132 -7.31 7.02 -8.49
CA SER A 132 -7.98 8.20 -9.06
C SER A 132 -8.72 7.90 -10.36
N VAL A 133 -8.18 7.01 -11.21
CA VAL A 133 -8.89 6.59 -12.43
C VAL A 133 -10.13 5.77 -12.07
N ILE A 134 -10.04 4.84 -11.11
CA ILE A 134 -11.18 4.04 -10.64
C ILE A 134 -12.29 4.95 -10.10
N GLU A 135 -11.95 5.93 -9.27
CA GLU A 135 -12.90 6.91 -8.73
C GLU A 135 -13.62 7.68 -9.84
N LYS A 136 -12.88 8.22 -10.82
CA LYS A 136 -13.46 8.92 -11.97
C LYS A 136 -14.40 8.03 -12.79
N VAL A 137 -14.08 6.75 -12.92
CA VAL A 137 -14.95 5.78 -13.61
C VAL A 137 -16.21 5.55 -12.79
N PHE A 138 -16.13 5.36 -11.48
CA PHE A 138 -17.31 5.25 -10.62
C PHE A 138 -18.22 6.49 -10.70
N ASP A 139 -17.64 7.69 -10.69
CA ASP A 139 -18.38 8.94 -10.88
C ASP A 139 -19.10 8.97 -12.24
N ALA A 140 -18.42 8.56 -13.32
CA ALA A 140 -19.01 8.50 -14.66
C ALA A 140 -20.17 7.51 -14.77
N TYR A 141 -20.19 6.47 -13.92
CA TYR A 141 -21.28 5.50 -13.82
C TYR A 141 -22.37 5.89 -12.80
N ASP A 142 -22.29 7.06 -12.16
CA ASP A 142 -23.18 7.51 -11.07
C ASP A 142 -23.19 6.48 -9.92
N LEU A 143 -22.01 5.96 -9.57
CA LEU A 143 -21.84 4.98 -8.50
C LEU A 143 -21.12 5.63 -7.33
N ASN A 144 -21.79 5.64 -6.18
CA ASN A 144 -21.12 5.94 -4.92
C ASN A 144 -20.71 4.62 -4.25
N PRO A 145 -19.41 4.26 -4.24
CA PRO A 145 -18.93 3.03 -3.62
C PRO A 145 -19.18 2.98 -2.10
N PHE A 146 -19.45 4.12 -1.47
CA PHE A 146 -19.74 4.26 -0.05
C PHE A 146 -21.23 4.43 0.30
N ALA A 147 -22.14 4.51 -0.69
CA ALA A 147 -23.58 4.66 -0.42
C ALA A 147 -24.22 3.33 0.01
N PRO A 148 -25.03 3.28 1.08
CA PRO A 148 -25.54 2.03 1.68
C PRO A 148 -26.25 1.09 0.71
#